data_AF-A0A946QVW6-F1
#
_entry.id   AF-A0A946QVW6-F1
#
_cell.length_a   1.000
_cell.length_b   1.000
_cell.length_c   1.000
_cell.angle_alpha   90.00
_cell.angle_beta   90.00
_cell.angle_gamma   90.00
#
_symmetry.space_group_name_H-M   'P 1'
#
loop_
_entity.id
_entity.type
_entity.pdbx_description
1 polymer ?
#
loop_
_entity_poly.entity_id
_entity_poly.type
_entity_poly.pdbx_seq_one_letter_code
_entity_poly.pdbx_strand_id
1 'polypeptide(L)'
;MGFFKNLLLGAAAAKTYQNVYNRPTVIPPPGYVIRGMKQNGIGANWRVKYSKEKSMNVTSSFTISRSTRAVSIGADKFTIDWPKG
;
A
#
# COMPACT_ATOMS: atom_id res chain seq x y z
N MET A 1 18.51 10.79 -30.39
CA MET A 1 17.71 11.11 -29.19
C MET A 1 16.30 10.56 -29.38
N GLY A 2 15.74 9.78 -28.45
CA GLY A 2 14.31 9.41 -28.54
C GLY A 2 13.91 8.17 -27.74
N PHE A 3 14.56 7.03 -27.97
CA PHE A 3 14.11 5.75 -27.40
C PHE A 3 14.25 5.69 -25.87
N PHE A 4 15.42 6.04 -25.34
CA PHE A 4 15.69 6.21 -23.92
C PHE A 4 15.14 7.51 -23.33
N LYS A 5 14.34 8.31 -24.06
CA LYS A 5 13.49 9.38 -23.48
C LYS A 5 12.02 8.93 -23.39
N ASN A 6 11.58 8.08 -24.32
CA ASN A 6 10.20 7.59 -24.37
C ASN A 6 9.95 6.36 -23.47
N LEU A 7 10.94 5.48 -23.28
CA LEU A 7 10.77 4.21 -22.53
C LEU A 7 10.50 4.43 -21.02
N LEU A 8 11.41 5.07 -20.32
CA LEU A 8 11.31 5.74 -19.02
C LEU A 8 10.14 6.72 -18.82
N LEU A 9 9.72 7.51 -19.82
CA LEU A 9 8.45 8.26 -19.73
C LEU A 9 7.25 7.29 -19.70
N GLY A 10 7.22 6.30 -20.59
CA GLY A 10 6.21 5.23 -20.60
C GLY A 10 6.21 4.40 -19.32
N ALA A 11 7.38 4.11 -18.74
CA ALA A 11 7.53 3.37 -17.50
C ALA A 11 7.07 4.20 -16.29
N ALA A 12 7.32 5.51 -16.27
CA ALA A 12 6.80 6.41 -15.24
C ALA A 12 5.27 6.53 -15.32
N ALA A 13 4.71 6.64 -16.53
CA ALA A 13 3.27 6.64 -16.76
C ALA A 13 2.61 5.32 -16.33
N ALA A 14 3.18 4.17 -16.72
CA ALA A 14 2.66 2.86 -16.31
C ALA A 14 2.73 2.66 -14.79
N LYS A 15 3.79 3.13 -14.14
CA LYS A 15 3.92 3.11 -12.67
C LYS A 15 2.86 3.97 -12.00
N THR A 16 2.60 5.18 -12.49
CA THR A 16 1.58 6.05 -11.91
C THR A 16 0.16 5.51 -12.14
N TYR A 17 -0.12 4.96 -13.32
CA TYR A 17 -1.41 4.36 -13.62
C TYR A 17 -1.70 3.11 -12.78
N GLN A 18 -0.73 2.21 -12.62
CA GLN A 18 -0.85 1.06 -11.73
C GLN A 18 -0.99 1.48 -10.26
N ASN A 19 -0.35 2.59 -9.86
CA ASN A 19 -0.41 3.10 -8.50
C ASN A 19 -1.79 3.60 -8.08
N VAL A 20 -2.55 4.22 -8.99
CA VAL A 20 -3.87 4.77 -8.64
C VAL A 20 -4.93 3.67 -8.66
N TYR A 21 -4.94 2.83 -9.70
CA TYR A 21 -6.00 1.83 -9.89
C TYR A 21 -5.83 0.55 -9.05
N ASN A 22 -4.60 0.14 -8.71
CA ASN A 22 -4.37 -1.06 -7.89
C ASN A 22 -4.17 -0.75 -6.41
N ARG A 23 -4.50 0.47 -5.97
CA ARG A 23 -4.35 0.88 -4.57
C ARG A 23 -5.42 0.19 -3.71
N PRO A 24 -5.05 -0.66 -2.75
CA PRO A 24 -6.00 -1.23 -1.81
C PRO A 24 -6.50 -0.17 -0.81
N THR A 25 -7.68 -0.41 -0.27
CA THR A 25 -8.17 0.29 0.91
C THR A 25 -7.83 -0.56 2.13
N VAL A 26 -7.09 0.02 3.08
CA VAL A 26 -6.74 -0.62 4.34
C VAL A 26 -7.60 -0.04 5.44
N ILE A 27 -8.39 -0.89 6.06
CA ILE A 27 -9.31 -0.53 7.14
C ILE A 27 -8.64 -0.96 8.46
N PRO A 28 -8.14 -0.02 9.28
CA PRO A 28 -7.55 -0.35 10.56
C PRO A 28 -8.64 -0.76 11.57
N PRO A 29 -8.33 -1.66 12.52
CA PRO A 29 -9.18 -1.89 13.69
C PRO A 29 -9.11 -0.68 14.64
N PRO A 30 -10.04 -0.57 15.61
CA PRO A 30 -10.04 0.51 16.60
C PRO A 30 -8.71 0.61 17.35
N GLY A 31 -8.24 1.83 17.63
CA GLY A 31 -6.97 2.04 18.33
C GLY A 31 -5.74 2.08 17.42
N TYR A 32 -5.92 2.01 16.10
CA TYR A 32 -4.85 2.10 15.11
C TYR A 32 -5.13 3.17 14.07
N VAL A 33 -4.08 3.90 13.70
CA VAL A 33 -4.12 4.94 12.68
C VAL A 33 -3.18 4.54 11.54
N ILE A 34 -3.71 4.54 10.31
CA ILE A 34 -2.88 4.41 9.12
C ILE A 34 -2.13 5.72 8.89
N ARG A 35 -0.80 5.65 8.95
CA ARG A 35 0.10 6.80 8.78
C ARG A 35 0.48 7.04 7.32
N GLY A 36 0.41 6.00 6.50
CA GLY A 36 0.67 6.10 5.08
C GLY A 36 0.74 4.74 4.41
N MET A 37 0.73 4.77 3.09
CA MET A 37 0.82 3.57 2.27
C MET A 37 1.67 3.87 1.05
N LYS A 38 2.64 2.99 0.74
CA LYS A 38 3.56 3.15 -0.39
C LYS A 38 3.63 1.85 -1.18
N GLN A 39 3.53 1.93 -2.50
CA GLN A 39 3.75 0.79 -3.37
C GLN A 39 5.20 0.31 -3.26
N ASN A 40 5.40 -1.00 -3.11
CA ASN A 40 6.70 -1.61 -3.03
C ASN A 40 7.04 -2.30 -4.37
N GLY A 41 7.80 -1.63 -5.22
CA GLY A 41 8.24 -2.17 -6.51
C GLY A 41 7.18 -2.06 -7.62
N ILE A 42 7.04 -3.14 -8.41
CA ILE A 42 6.08 -3.26 -9.53
C ILE A 42 4.96 -4.22 -9.10
N GLY A 43 3.73 -3.93 -9.53
CA GLY A 43 2.55 -4.74 -9.22
C GLY A 43 1.83 -4.34 -7.94
N ALA A 44 0.98 -5.22 -7.42
CA ALA A 44 0.06 -4.92 -6.33
C ALA A 44 0.64 -5.22 -4.94
N ASN A 45 1.91 -4.85 -4.72
CA ASN A 45 2.56 -4.96 -3.41
C ASN A 45 2.62 -3.58 -2.74
N TRP A 46 2.14 -3.48 -1.52
CA TRP A 46 2.03 -2.21 -0.80
C TRP A 46 2.57 -2.35 0.62
N ARG A 47 3.42 -1.41 1.03
CA ARG A 47 3.84 -1.26 2.42
C ARG A 47 2.90 -0.28 3.11
N VAL A 48 2.21 -0.77 4.13
CA VAL A 48 1.31 0.00 4.98
C VAL A 48 2.06 0.39 6.24
N LYS A 49 2.06 1.68 6.57
CA LYS A 49 2.58 2.21 7.83
C LYS A 49 1.42 2.54 8.76
N TYR A 50 1.53 2.12 10.00
CA TYR A 50 0.51 2.34 11.02
C TYR A 50 1.15 2.70 12.36
N SER A 51 0.35 3.31 13.23
CA SER A 51 0.69 3.58 14.63
C SER A 51 -0.49 3.20 15.50
N LYS A 52 -0.24 2.87 16.77
CA LYS A 52 -1.30 2.80 17.77
C LYS A 52 -1.69 4.20 18.20
N GLU A 53 -2.97 4.46 18.45
CA GLU A 53 -3.44 5.77 18.93
C GLU A 53 -2.75 6.17 20.24
N LYS A 54 -2.51 5.19 21.13
CA LYS A 54 -1.79 5.39 22.40
C LYS A 54 -0.28 5.66 22.24
N SER A 55 0.28 5.47 21.03
CA SER A 55 1.73 5.58 20.78
C SER A 55 2.00 6.06 19.35
N MET A 56 1.50 7.25 19.02
CA MET A 56 1.61 7.83 17.68
C MET A 56 3.04 8.21 17.27
N ASN A 57 3.96 8.27 18.23
CA ASN A 57 5.39 8.43 18.00
C ASN A 57 6.05 7.16 17.42
N VAL A 58 5.45 5.99 17.64
CA VAL A 58 5.95 4.71 17.11
C VAL A 58 5.26 4.38 15.80
N THR A 59 6.04 4.22 14.73
CA THR A 59 5.52 3.80 13.42
C THR A 59 5.97 2.38 13.12
N SER A 60 5.00 1.48 12.93
CA SER A 60 5.21 0.12 12.47
C SER A 60 4.76 -0.02 11.02
N SER A 61 5.18 -1.11 10.36
CA SER A 61 4.75 -1.36 8.99
C SER A 61 4.61 -2.84 8.68
N PHE A 62 3.65 -3.16 7.83
CA PHE A 62 3.50 -4.48 7.21
C PHE A 62 3.38 -4.33 5.69
N THR A 63 3.62 -5.43 4.97
CA THR A 63 3.48 -5.48 3.51
C THR A 63 2.27 -6.33 3.16
N ILE A 64 1.47 -5.86 2.21
CA ILE A 64 0.31 -6.56 1.66
C ILE A 64 0.50 -6.76 0.17
N SER A 65 -0.01 -7.87 -0.33
CA SER A 65 -0.05 -8.19 -1.76
C SER A 65 -1.50 -8.42 -2.20
N ARG A 66 -1.74 -8.51 -3.52
CA ARG A 66 -3.08 -8.65 -4.11
C ARG A 66 -3.95 -9.77 -3.50
N SER A 67 -3.34 -10.80 -2.92
CA SER A 67 -4.05 -11.91 -2.25
C SER A 67 -4.36 -11.66 -0.77
N THR A 68 -3.69 -10.70 -0.13
CA THR A 68 -3.89 -10.38 1.28
C THR A 68 -5.25 -9.73 1.49
N ARG A 69 -6.16 -10.37 2.23
CA ARG A 69 -7.47 -9.80 2.61
C ARG A 69 -7.51 -9.29 4.04
N ALA A 70 -6.60 -9.79 4.88
CA ALA A 70 -6.46 -9.34 6.25
C ALA A 70 -5.02 -9.52 6.74
N VAL A 71 -4.64 -8.71 7.72
CA VAL A 71 -3.38 -8.83 8.45
C VAL A 71 -3.69 -8.78 9.94
N SER A 72 -3.25 -9.78 10.69
CA SER A 72 -3.40 -9.82 12.14
C SER A 72 -2.16 -9.24 12.82
N ILE A 73 -2.35 -8.33 13.76
CA ILE A 73 -1.30 -7.75 14.61
C ILE A 73 -1.73 -7.96 16.05
N GLY A 74 -1.14 -8.96 16.72
CA GLY A 74 -1.63 -9.41 18.02
C GLY A 74 -3.05 -9.97 17.91
N ALA A 75 -3.96 -9.47 18.75
CA ALA A 75 -5.38 -9.83 18.70
C ALA A 75 -6.19 -9.01 17.68
N ASP A 76 -5.61 -7.95 17.12
CA ASP A 76 -6.29 -7.01 16.24
C ASP A 76 -6.13 -7.40 14.76
N LYS A 77 -7.13 -7.10 13.94
CA LYS A 77 -7.17 -7.48 12.52
C LYS A 77 -7.40 -6.25 11.63
N PHE A 78 -6.45 -6.03 10.73
CA PHE A 78 -6.59 -5.08 9.62
C PHE A 78 -7.31 -5.77 8.47
N THR A 79 -8.33 -5.13 7.92
CA THR A 79 -9.02 -5.61 6.72
C THR A 79 -8.48 -4.88 5.50
N ILE A 80 -8.21 -5.62 4.43
CA ILE A 80 -7.71 -5.10 3.17
C ILE A 80 -8.74 -5.37 2.09
N ASP A 81 -9.31 -4.29 1.56
CA ASP A 81 -10.17 -4.34 0.39
C ASP A 81 -9.37 -3.96 -0.86
N TRP A 82 -9.54 -4.74 -1.91
CA TRP A 82 -8.82 -4.57 -3.17
C TRP A 82 -9.80 -4.13 -4.25
N PRO A 83 -9.49 -3.08 -5.03
CA PRO A 83 -10.36 -2.68 -6.14
C PRO A 83 -10.48 -3.85 -7.11
N LYS A 84 -11.71 -4.17 -7.54
CA LYS A 84 -11.94 -5.15 -8.61
C LYS A 84 -11.33 -4.57 -9.89
N GLY A 85 -10.35 -5.29 -10.45
CA GLY A 85 -9.73 -4.95 -11.73
C GLY A 85 -10.56 -5.48 -12.88
#